data_AF-A0A0E3YX65-F1
#
_entry.id   AF-A0A0E3YX65-F1
#
_cell.length_a   1.000
_cell.length_b   1.000
_cell.length_c   1.000
_cell.angle_alpha   90.00
_cell.angle_beta   90.00
_cell.angle_gamma   90.00
#
_symmetry.space_group_name_H-M   'P 1'
#
loop_
_entity.id
_entity.type
_entity.pdbx_description
1 polymer ?
#
loop_
_entity_poly.entity_id
_entity_poly.type
_entity_poly.pdbx_seq_one_letter_code
_entity_poly.pdbx_strand_id
1 'polypeptide(L)'
;AVGFARMDDGSEEGKIPTLIIEGTVTDTNGNLVEGAKVEIWHANSLGNYSFFDKSQSDFNLRRSIITDSDGQYTALTTMPVGYGCPPEGTTQFVLDKLGRHGNRPSHVHYFVSAPGHRKLTTQFNIEGDQYLWDDFAYATR
;
A
#
# COMPACT_ATOMS: atom_id res chain seq x y z
N ALA A 1 -15.82 1.60 -5.48
CA ALA A 1 -16.70 2.23 -4.48
C ALA A 1 -16.44 3.73 -4.48
N VAL A 2 -17.42 4.57 -4.12
CA VAL A 2 -17.24 6.04 -4.06
C VAL A 2 -17.01 6.44 -2.61
N GLY A 3 -16.00 7.26 -2.34
CA GLY A 3 -15.67 7.81 -1.02
C GLY A 3 -15.11 6.80 -0.01
N PHE A 4 -15.54 5.54 -0.02
CA PHE A 4 -15.16 4.57 1.00
C PHE A 4 -14.95 3.15 0.45
N ALA A 5 -13.98 2.41 0.99
CA ALA A 5 -13.91 0.94 0.87
C ALA A 5 -13.30 0.27 2.10
N ARG A 6 -13.85 -0.89 2.49
CA ARG A 6 -13.16 -1.87 3.35
C ARG A 6 -12.25 -2.76 2.50
N MET A 7 -10.98 -2.87 2.88
CA MET A 7 -9.94 -3.56 2.12
C MET A 7 -9.73 -5.01 2.53
N ASP A 8 -9.82 -5.30 3.83
CA ASP A 8 -9.69 -6.65 4.39
C ASP A 8 -11.00 -7.45 4.27
N ASP A 9 -10.89 -8.77 4.44
CA ASP A 9 -12.01 -9.71 4.50
C ASP A 9 -12.34 -10.19 5.93
N GLY A 10 -11.75 -9.56 6.96
CA GLY A 10 -11.92 -9.92 8.37
C GLY A 10 -11.05 -11.09 8.86
N SER A 11 -10.28 -11.75 8.00
CA SER A 11 -9.44 -12.91 8.38
C SER A 11 -8.35 -12.60 9.42
N GLU A 12 -7.96 -11.33 9.54
CA GLU A 12 -6.94 -10.83 10.48
C GLU A 12 -7.52 -10.02 11.64
N GLU A 13 -8.85 -10.01 11.80
CA GLU A 13 -9.51 -9.26 12.88
C GLU A 13 -9.01 -9.71 14.26
N GLY A 14 -8.64 -8.74 15.10
CA GLY A 14 -8.08 -8.98 16.43
C GLY A 14 -6.62 -9.49 16.47
N LYS A 15 -6.00 -9.76 15.31
CA LYS A 15 -4.59 -10.21 15.23
C LYS A 15 -3.60 -9.08 14.96
N ILE A 16 -4.05 -8.05 14.27
CA ILE A 16 -3.26 -6.88 13.90
C ILE A 16 -4.13 -5.62 14.05
N PRO A 17 -3.56 -4.42 14.36
CA PRO A 17 -4.36 -3.22 14.51
C PRO A 17 -5.11 -2.86 13.23
N THR A 18 -6.35 -2.41 13.40
CA THR A 18 -7.12 -1.75 12.36
C THR A 18 -6.47 -0.41 12.01
N LEU A 19 -6.44 -0.10 10.72
CA LEU A 19 -5.95 1.15 10.16
C LEU A 19 -7.05 1.81 9.33
N ILE A 20 -7.28 3.11 9.55
CA ILE A 20 -8.08 3.95 8.66
C ILE A 20 -7.11 4.83 7.89
N ILE A 21 -7.20 4.80 6.56
CA ILE A 21 -6.43 5.68 5.67
C ILE A 21 -7.42 6.61 4.98
N GLU A 22 -7.30 7.90 5.24
CA GLU A 22 -8.13 8.93 4.62
C GLU A 22 -7.27 9.95 3.88
N GLY A 23 -7.81 10.55 2.83
CA GLY A 23 -7.12 11.61 2.11
C GLY A 23 -8.00 12.32 1.09
N THR A 24 -7.47 13.46 0.62
CA THR A 24 -8.12 14.31 -0.39
C THR A 24 -7.23 14.40 -1.63
N VAL A 25 -7.81 14.18 -2.81
CA VAL A 25 -7.13 14.40 -4.09
C VAL A 25 -7.42 15.81 -4.57
N THR A 26 -6.36 16.58 -4.80
CA THR A 26 -6.41 17.96 -5.32
C THR A 26 -5.55 18.12 -6.57
N ASP A 27 -5.85 19.13 -7.39
CA ASP A 27 -4.92 19.63 -8.40
C ASP A 27 -3.80 20.49 -7.75
N THR A 28 -2.85 20.98 -8.54
CA THR A 28 -1.73 21.79 -8.01
C THR A 28 -2.14 23.17 -7.48
N ASN A 29 -3.38 23.61 -7.75
CA ASN A 29 -3.94 24.86 -7.24
C ASN A 29 -4.79 24.63 -5.97
N GLY A 30 -4.94 23.40 -5.51
CA GLY A 30 -5.76 23.02 -4.37
C GLY A 30 -7.24 22.79 -4.71
N ASN A 31 -7.63 22.75 -5.98
CA ASN A 31 -9.01 22.42 -6.35
C ASN A 31 -9.26 20.92 -6.13
N LEU A 32 -10.40 20.59 -5.55
CA LEU A 32 -10.81 19.20 -5.29
C LEU A 32 -11.01 18.44 -6.61
N VAL A 33 -10.57 17.19 -6.64
CA VAL A 33 -10.74 16.31 -7.80
C VAL A 33 -11.74 15.21 -7.46
N GLU A 34 -13.02 15.47 -7.74
CA GLU A 34 -14.06 14.44 -7.74
C GLU A 34 -13.80 13.40 -8.84
N GLY A 35 -14.11 12.14 -8.56
CA GLY A 35 -14.03 11.09 -9.58
C GLY A 35 -12.61 10.58 -9.87
N ALA A 36 -11.59 11.01 -9.12
CA ALA A 36 -10.26 10.44 -9.19
C ALA A 36 -10.30 8.97 -8.75
N LYS A 37 -9.68 8.09 -9.51
CA LYS A 37 -9.52 6.68 -9.17
C LYS A 37 -8.24 6.50 -8.36
N VAL A 38 -8.42 6.16 -7.08
CA VAL A 38 -7.39 5.79 -6.11
C VAL A 38 -7.32 4.27 -6.02
N GLU A 39 -6.28 3.66 -6.58
CA GLU A 39 -6.02 2.23 -6.50
C GLU A 39 -4.98 1.99 -5.39
N ILE A 40 -5.35 1.19 -4.38
CA ILE A 40 -4.60 1.01 -3.15
C ILE A 40 -4.34 -0.49 -2.89
N TRP A 41 -3.10 -0.82 -2.51
CA TRP A 41 -2.74 -2.19 -2.10
C TRP A 41 -1.59 -2.22 -1.11
N HIS A 42 -1.59 -3.19 -0.19
CA HIS A 42 -0.50 -3.43 0.76
C HIS A 42 -0.43 -4.90 1.20
N ALA A 43 0.63 -5.24 1.95
CA ALA A 43 0.85 -6.57 2.51
C ALA A 43 -0.01 -6.82 3.76
N ASN A 44 -0.31 -8.08 4.05
CA ASN A 44 -0.99 -8.51 5.28
C ASN A 44 -0.05 -8.52 6.50
N SER A 45 -0.53 -9.03 7.64
CA SER A 45 0.24 -9.13 8.89
C SER A 45 1.53 -9.96 8.81
N LEU A 46 1.68 -10.78 7.76
CA LEU A 46 2.85 -11.62 7.51
C LEU A 46 3.76 -11.06 6.41
N GLY A 47 3.48 -9.87 5.89
CA GLY A 47 4.26 -9.28 4.80
C GLY A 47 3.91 -9.86 3.41
N ASN A 48 2.81 -10.61 3.30
CA ASN A 48 2.40 -11.28 2.06
C ASN A 48 1.31 -10.51 1.31
N TYR A 49 1.33 -10.64 -0.02
CA TYR A 49 0.36 -10.04 -0.91
C TYR A 49 -0.60 -11.08 -1.48
N SER A 50 -1.91 -10.78 -1.43
CA SER A 50 -2.94 -11.55 -2.14
C SER A 50 -2.61 -11.69 -3.63
N PHE A 51 -3.17 -12.72 -4.26
CA PHE A 51 -2.80 -13.24 -5.60
C PHE A 51 -1.47 -14.00 -5.64
N PHE A 52 -0.41 -13.50 -4.98
CA PHE A 52 0.87 -14.22 -4.89
C PHE A 52 0.81 -15.29 -3.80
N ASP A 53 0.38 -14.90 -2.60
CA ASP A 53 0.02 -15.79 -1.51
C ASP A 53 -1.38 -16.35 -1.76
N LYS A 54 -1.44 -17.63 -2.13
CA LYS A 54 -2.69 -18.34 -2.47
C LYS A 54 -3.54 -18.72 -1.26
N SER A 55 -3.04 -18.50 -0.04
CA SER A 55 -3.85 -18.70 1.18
C SER A 55 -4.83 -17.55 1.42
N GLN A 56 -4.58 -16.38 0.83
CA GLN A 56 -5.44 -15.21 0.95
C GLN A 56 -6.58 -15.26 -0.09
N SER A 57 -7.71 -14.65 0.25
CA SER A 57 -8.80 -14.44 -0.71
C SER A 57 -8.35 -13.54 -1.87
N ASP A 58 -8.95 -13.74 -3.05
CA ASP A 58 -8.64 -12.93 -4.22
C ASP A 58 -8.90 -11.45 -3.91
N PHE A 59 -7.92 -10.62 -4.25
CA PHE A 59 -7.94 -9.18 -3.99
C PHE A 59 -8.08 -8.77 -2.51
N ASN A 60 -7.77 -9.65 -1.55
CA ASN A 60 -7.61 -9.20 -0.15
C ASN A 60 -6.59 -8.05 -0.09
N LEU A 61 -6.89 -6.99 0.67
CA LEU A 61 -6.04 -5.81 0.82
C LEU A 61 -5.73 -5.07 -0.50
N ARG A 62 -6.63 -5.14 -1.49
CA ARG A 62 -6.53 -4.44 -2.79
C ARG A 62 -7.86 -3.80 -3.18
N ARG A 63 -7.92 -2.48 -3.39
CA ARG A 63 -9.18 -1.79 -3.77
C ARG A 63 -8.96 -0.67 -4.77
N SER A 64 -10.02 -0.33 -5.50
CA SER A 64 -10.15 0.93 -6.22
C SER A 64 -11.28 1.76 -5.60
N ILE A 65 -10.94 2.96 -5.14
CA ILE A 65 -11.83 3.93 -4.53
C ILE A 65 -11.92 5.13 -5.48
N ILE A 66 -13.13 5.55 -5.79
CA ILE A 66 -13.38 6.76 -6.55
C ILE A 66 -13.59 7.88 -5.53
N THR A 67 -12.89 8.99 -5.65
CA THR A 67 -13.08 10.13 -4.77
C THR A 67 -14.50 10.68 -4.89
N ASP A 68 -15.08 11.09 -3.78
CA ASP A 68 -16.41 11.72 -3.74
C ASP A 68 -16.39 13.18 -4.23
N SER A 69 -17.51 13.88 -4.10
CA SER A 69 -17.67 15.29 -4.50
C SER A 69 -16.74 16.25 -3.77
N ASP A 70 -16.26 15.86 -2.59
CA ASP A 70 -15.29 16.63 -1.81
C ASP A 70 -13.84 16.19 -2.10
N GLY A 71 -13.63 15.38 -3.13
CA GLY A 71 -12.33 14.85 -3.52
C GLY A 71 -11.76 13.83 -2.52
N GLN A 72 -12.58 13.30 -1.62
CA GLN A 72 -12.14 12.47 -0.50
C GLN A 72 -12.22 10.97 -0.79
N TYR A 73 -11.33 10.21 -0.15
CA TYR A 73 -11.39 8.75 -0.08
C TYR A 73 -11.03 8.27 1.33
N THR A 74 -11.64 7.17 1.73
CA THR A 74 -11.38 6.48 2.99
C THR A 74 -11.25 4.98 2.76
N ALA A 75 -10.15 4.40 3.22
CA ALA A 75 -9.91 2.97 3.23
C ALA A 75 -9.87 2.45 4.68
N LEU A 76 -10.79 1.54 5.01
CA LEU A 76 -10.71 0.75 6.25
C LEU A 76 -9.92 -0.51 5.97
N THR A 77 -8.82 -0.72 6.69
CA THR A 77 -7.88 -1.81 6.44
C THR A 77 -7.17 -2.26 7.73
N THR A 78 -6.15 -3.10 7.60
CA THR A 78 -5.22 -3.52 8.66
C THR A 78 -3.85 -2.86 8.48
N MET A 79 -3.12 -2.67 9.58
CA MET A 79 -1.74 -2.17 9.52
C MET A 79 -0.86 -3.08 8.63
N PRO A 80 -0.14 -2.56 7.62
CA PRO A 80 0.82 -3.36 6.86
C PRO A 80 2.08 -3.61 7.69
N VAL A 81 2.74 -4.73 7.45
CA VAL A 81 4.06 -5.03 8.01
C VAL A 81 5.11 -4.98 6.90
N GLY A 82 6.34 -4.57 7.24
CA GLY A 82 7.49 -4.66 6.35
C GLY A 82 7.76 -6.12 5.93
N TYR A 83 8.44 -6.31 4.80
CA TYR A 83 8.69 -7.65 4.26
C TYR A 83 10.06 -7.76 3.59
N GLY A 84 10.58 -8.98 3.55
CA GLY A 84 11.83 -9.33 2.88
C GLY A 84 11.60 -9.97 1.51
N CYS A 85 12.65 -9.99 0.69
CA CYS A 85 12.71 -10.88 -0.47
C CYS A 85 12.56 -12.35 -0.02
N PRO A 86 11.96 -13.25 -0.84
CA PRO A 86 11.87 -14.67 -0.50
C PRO A 86 13.27 -15.25 -0.19
N PRO A 87 13.50 -15.88 0.98
CA PRO A 87 14.83 -16.30 1.41
C PRO A 87 15.56 -17.22 0.43
N GLU A 88 14.83 -18.16 -0.17
CA GLU A 88 15.34 -19.11 -1.16
C GLU A 88 15.27 -18.58 -2.61
N GLY A 89 14.93 -17.29 -2.77
CA GLY A 89 14.79 -16.64 -4.07
C GLY A 89 16.13 -16.15 -4.65
N THR A 90 16.19 -16.04 -5.97
CA THR A 90 17.40 -15.56 -6.67
C THR A 90 17.78 -14.14 -6.26
N THR A 91 16.80 -13.28 -5.95
CA THR A 91 17.05 -11.93 -5.45
C THR A 91 17.80 -11.96 -4.11
N GLN A 92 17.33 -12.76 -3.14
CA GLN A 92 17.99 -12.87 -1.84
C GLN A 92 19.37 -13.51 -1.97
N PHE A 93 19.52 -14.53 -2.82
CA PHE A 93 20.83 -15.11 -3.11
C PHE A 93 21.87 -14.07 -3.55
N VAL A 94 21.50 -13.15 -4.46
CA VAL A 94 22.44 -12.09 -4.88
C VAL A 94 22.69 -11.09 -3.75
N LEU A 95 21.65 -10.70 -3.00
CA LEU A 95 21.79 -9.77 -1.87
C LEU A 95 22.74 -10.32 -0.79
N ASP A 96 22.67 -11.61 -0.49
CA ASP A 96 23.57 -12.29 0.45
C ASP A 96 25.03 -12.24 -0.03
N LYS A 97 25.28 -12.44 -1.33
CA LYS A 97 26.63 -12.31 -1.91
C LYS A 97 27.18 -10.89 -1.84
N LEU A 98 26.30 -9.89 -1.79
CA LEU A 98 26.65 -8.48 -1.65
C LEU A 98 26.67 -8.01 -0.19
N GLY A 99 26.33 -8.86 0.78
CA GLY A 99 26.23 -8.48 2.19
C GLY A 99 25.10 -7.49 2.48
N ARG A 100 24.01 -7.53 1.70
CA ARG A 100 22.84 -6.65 1.84
C ARG A 100 21.64 -7.42 2.37
N HIS A 101 20.78 -6.76 3.15
CA HIS A 101 19.45 -7.32 3.47
C HIS A 101 18.48 -7.14 2.29
N GLY A 102 17.39 -7.91 2.30
CA GLY A 102 16.29 -7.82 1.32
C GLY A 102 15.00 -7.20 1.85
N ASN A 103 15.05 -6.58 3.04
CA ASN A 103 13.89 -6.01 3.73
C ASN A 103 13.44 -4.65 3.18
N ARG A 104 12.13 -4.43 3.23
CA ARG A 104 11.44 -3.16 2.97
C ARG A 104 10.66 -2.73 4.22
N PRO A 105 10.57 -1.42 4.50
CA PRO A 105 9.69 -0.92 5.55
C PRO A 105 8.22 -1.18 5.21
N SER A 106 7.34 -1.13 6.20
CA SER A 106 5.89 -1.07 6.01
C SER A 106 5.51 0.08 5.07
N HIS A 107 4.62 -0.20 4.12
CA HIS A 107 4.16 0.77 3.13
C HIS A 107 2.81 0.38 2.56
N VAL A 108 2.14 1.39 1.99
CA VAL A 108 0.95 1.23 1.17
C VAL A 108 1.19 1.82 -0.20
N HIS A 109 0.86 1.06 -1.24
CA HIS A 109 1.03 1.48 -2.61
C HIS A 109 -0.19 2.21 -3.14
N TYR A 110 0.07 3.15 -4.06
CA TYR A 110 -0.95 3.97 -4.72
C TYR A 110 -0.72 4.06 -6.22
N PHE A 111 -1.80 3.86 -6.97
CA PHE A 111 -2.00 4.56 -8.22
C PHE A 111 -3.14 5.57 -8.05
N VAL A 112 -2.94 6.80 -8.54
CA VAL A 112 -4.00 7.82 -8.59
C VAL A 112 -4.12 8.33 -10.01
N SER A 113 -5.33 8.32 -10.57
CA SER A 113 -5.61 8.77 -11.93
C SER A 113 -6.93 9.51 -12.03
N ALA A 114 -6.98 10.56 -12.84
CA ALA A 114 -8.19 11.32 -13.14
C ALA A 114 -8.11 11.85 -14.58
N PRO A 115 -9.24 12.02 -15.28
CA PRO A 115 -9.25 12.71 -16.58
C PRO A 115 -8.56 14.07 -16.51
N GLY A 116 -7.77 14.42 -17.54
CA GLY A 116 -7.02 15.67 -17.59
C GLY A 116 -5.80 15.75 -16.67
N HIS A 117 -5.53 14.73 -15.83
CA HIS A 117 -4.40 14.70 -14.92
C HIS A 117 -3.39 13.61 -15.29
N ARG A 118 -2.12 13.84 -14.98
CA ARG A 118 -1.10 12.80 -15.11
C ARG A 118 -1.32 11.75 -14.03
N LYS A 119 -1.24 10.47 -14.40
CA LYS A 119 -1.29 9.36 -13.44
C LYS A 119 -0.11 9.47 -12.46
N LEU A 120 -0.41 9.39 -11.16
CA LEU A 120 0.58 9.31 -10.09
C LEU A 120 0.78 7.84 -9.69
N THR A 121 2.03 7.43 -9.52
CA THR A 121 2.44 6.20 -8.85
C THR A 121 3.25 6.60 -7.63
N THR A 122 2.83 6.18 -6.45
CA THR A 122 3.52 6.54 -5.21
C THR A 122 3.30 5.49 -4.13
N GLN A 123 3.93 5.69 -2.98
CA GLN A 123 3.67 4.99 -1.74
C GLN A 123 3.72 5.98 -0.58
N PHE A 124 3.15 5.62 0.56
CA PHE A 124 3.58 6.19 1.84
C PHE A 124 4.25 5.10 2.68
N ASN A 125 5.21 5.52 3.49
CA ASN A 125 5.87 4.70 4.50
C ASN A 125 5.38 5.12 5.90
N ILE A 126 5.52 4.23 6.88
CA ILE A 126 5.06 4.48 8.24
C ILE A 126 6.27 4.83 9.12
N GLU A 127 6.18 5.97 9.81
CA GLU A 127 7.22 6.47 10.71
C GLU A 127 7.53 5.46 11.82
N GLY A 128 8.81 5.36 12.20
CA GLY A 128 9.28 4.43 13.24
C GLY A 128 9.54 3.00 12.77
N ASP A 129 9.36 2.70 11.48
CA ASP A 129 9.75 1.41 10.91
C ASP A 129 11.29 1.24 10.92
N GLN A 130 11.77 0.06 11.30
CA GLN A 130 13.20 -0.26 11.36
C GLN A 130 13.93 0.01 10.04
N TYR A 131 13.28 -0.25 8.91
CA TYR A 131 13.89 -0.11 7.57
C TYR A 131 13.44 1.16 6.86
N LEU A 132 12.84 2.13 7.57
CA LEU A 132 12.28 3.34 6.96
C LEU A 132 13.30 4.07 6.07
N TRP A 133 14.49 4.30 6.61
CA TRP A 133 15.60 4.97 5.91
C TRP A 133 16.70 3.99 5.49
N ASP A 134 16.38 2.70 5.45
CA ASP A 134 17.25 1.60 5.04
C ASP A 134 16.45 0.60 4.17
N ASP A 135 15.61 1.10 3.26
CA ASP A 135 14.85 0.25 2.32
C ASP A 135 15.82 -0.33 1.27
N PHE A 136 15.85 -1.66 1.11
CA PHE A 136 16.72 -2.28 0.10
C PHE A 136 16.39 -1.81 -1.34
N ALA A 137 15.16 -1.34 -1.55
CA ALA A 137 14.66 -0.82 -2.82
C ALA A 137 14.79 0.70 -2.95
N TYR A 138 15.31 1.40 -1.93
CA TYR A 138 15.56 2.85 -1.96
C TYR A 138 14.32 3.71 -2.28
N ALA A 139 13.12 3.30 -1.86
CA ALA A 139 11.87 3.94 -2.29
C ALA A 139 11.37 5.07 -1.37
N THR A 140 11.82 5.12 -0.10
CA THR A 140 11.39 6.14 0.87
C THR A 140 11.82 7.54 0.42
N ARG A 141 10.91 8.52 0.51
CA ARG A 141 11.15 9.93 0.16
C ARG A 141 10.34 10.86 1.05
#